data_AF-K3WNA8-F1
#
_entry.id   AF-K3WNA8-F1
#
_cell.length_a   1.000
_cell.length_b   1.000
_cell.length_c   1.000
_cell.angle_alpha   90.00
_cell.angle_beta   90.00
_cell.angle_gamma   90.00
#
_symmetry.space_group_name_H-M   'P 1'
#
loop_
_entity.id
_entity.type
_entity.pdbx_description
1 polymer ?
#
loop_
_entity_poly.entity_id
_entity_poly.type
_entity_poly.pdbx_seq_one_letter_code
_entity_poly.pdbx_strand_id
1 'polypeptide(L)'
;MLQSFVSFALALALSASTVSAANVTLPVPLNATFKFDGNTSDLAQQFYARYAAGDTSPPLTHLAVPELVQTRIANADAMAFAELPGLLQRALLWDTGYVLDPLKKPVQVQTLGGRSMADIFVTKHELEDIALCTTQSCTDPTDHLAYKSFQCNGTQILPVTKCVASKFTQTSIHLSMWATGSDPNAVPEINILDHTWVDGNVTYSVYAIHTGNDAAYSECPKDNAYGAVVIPCRTVSTTKATIMAQMSSPKTSAWVDTWLAAFPTTTTTTTPTSGGTSSITGGAIAGITVGIVMVVGIIMLIIEEEPRLGLTGRPRR
;
A
#
# COMPACT_ATOMS: atom_id res chain seq x y z
N MET A 1 27.77 -52.85 11.97
CA MET A 1 26.65 -51.99 11.51
C MET A 1 26.67 -50.74 12.38
N LEU A 2 26.94 -49.60 11.74
CA LEU A 2 27.34 -48.33 12.33
C LEU A 2 26.15 -47.46 12.75
N GLN A 3 26.27 -46.85 13.94
CA GLN A 3 25.97 -45.46 14.33
C GLN A 3 24.72 -44.77 13.73
N SER A 4 23.72 -44.52 14.59
CA SER A 4 22.71 -43.46 14.41
C SER A 4 23.21 -42.16 15.07
N PHE A 5 23.46 -41.13 14.27
CA PHE A 5 23.64 -39.76 14.71
C PHE A 5 22.29 -39.03 14.60
N VAL A 6 21.73 -38.58 15.71
CA VAL A 6 20.59 -37.65 15.73
C VAL A 6 21.17 -36.24 15.82
N SER A 7 21.00 -35.44 14.76
CA SER A 7 21.38 -34.03 14.74
C SER A 7 20.28 -33.18 15.37
N PHE A 8 20.60 -32.46 16.44
CA PHE A 8 19.75 -31.41 17.01
C PHE A 8 19.93 -30.12 16.19
N ALA A 9 18.89 -29.71 15.46
CA ALA A 9 18.82 -28.40 14.84
C ALA A 9 18.33 -27.37 15.87
N LEU A 10 19.16 -26.37 16.16
CA LEU A 10 18.84 -25.22 16.98
C LEU A 10 18.10 -24.18 16.12
N ALA A 11 16.77 -24.10 16.25
CA ALA A 11 16.00 -23.02 15.63
C ALA A 11 16.02 -21.78 16.54
N LEU A 12 16.76 -20.75 16.11
CA LEU A 12 16.69 -19.41 16.69
C LEU A 12 15.35 -18.78 16.28
N ALA A 13 14.42 -18.62 17.23
CA ALA A 13 13.21 -17.86 17.00
C ALA A 13 13.54 -16.36 17.04
N LEU A 14 13.56 -15.70 15.88
CA LEU A 14 13.47 -14.23 15.81
C LEU A 14 12.03 -13.84 16.15
N SER A 15 11.83 -13.28 17.35
CA SER A 15 10.59 -12.61 17.71
C SER A 15 10.48 -11.31 16.92
N ALA A 16 9.79 -11.35 15.78
CA ALA A 16 9.29 -10.15 15.13
C ALA A 16 8.22 -9.54 16.03
N SER A 17 8.50 -8.37 16.61
CA SER A 17 7.50 -7.57 17.31
C SER A 17 6.43 -7.15 16.32
N THR A 18 5.33 -7.90 16.29
CA THR A 18 4.13 -7.51 15.56
C THR A 18 3.48 -6.39 16.37
N VAL A 19 3.69 -5.14 15.96
CA VAL A 19 2.81 -4.06 16.39
C VAL A 19 1.45 -4.39 15.79
N SER A 20 0.53 -4.89 16.62
CA SER A 20 -0.84 -5.18 16.22
C SER A 20 -1.47 -3.89 15.70
N ALA A 21 -1.87 -3.88 14.43
CA ALA A 21 -2.62 -2.79 13.81
C ALA A 21 -4.01 -2.57 14.45
N ALA A 22 -4.44 -3.47 15.33
CA ALA A 22 -5.74 -3.40 16.00
C ALA A 22 -5.70 -2.46 17.21
N ASN A 23 -5.84 -1.15 16.98
CA ASN A 23 -6.52 -0.15 17.84
C ASN A 23 -6.03 1.29 17.66
N VAL A 24 -5.24 1.59 16.63
CA VAL A 24 -4.88 2.99 16.34
C VAL A 24 -6.07 3.69 15.65
N THR A 25 -7.06 4.12 16.43
CA THR A 25 -8.09 5.05 15.94
C THR A 25 -7.44 6.42 15.87
N LEU A 26 -7.00 6.79 14.67
CA LEU A 26 -6.32 8.06 14.50
C LEU A 26 -7.35 9.20 14.49
N PRO A 27 -7.08 10.33 15.16
CA PRO A 27 -7.87 11.55 15.01
C PRO A 27 -7.52 12.20 13.66
N VAL A 28 -7.74 11.47 12.57
CA VAL A 28 -7.48 11.92 11.21
C VAL A 28 -8.80 12.51 10.70
N PRO A 29 -8.86 13.83 10.43
CA PRO A 29 -10.02 14.40 9.75
C PRO A 29 -10.03 13.88 8.32
N LEU A 30 -10.73 12.76 8.11
CA LEU A 30 -11.08 12.27 6.80
C LEU A 30 -12.23 13.09 6.22
N ASN A 31 -12.34 13.11 4.90
CA ASN A 31 -13.58 13.50 4.28
C ASN A 31 -14.65 12.44 4.61
N ALA A 32 -15.59 12.78 5.49
CA ALA A 32 -16.64 11.88 5.94
C ALA A 32 -17.57 11.38 4.81
N THR A 33 -17.55 12.05 3.65
CA THR A 33 -18.30 11.63 2.46
C THR A 33 -17.43 10.95 1.41
N PHE A 34 -16.15 10.69 1.71
CA PHE A 34 -15.25 10.00 0.79
C PHE A 34 -15.80 8.62 0.43
N LYS A 35 -15.75 8.31 -0.87
CA LYS A 35 -16.02 6.99 -1.43
C LYS A 35 -15.00 6.74 -2.53
N PHE A 36 -14.45 5.53 -2.55
CA PHE A 36 -13.64 5.08 -3.66
C PHE A 36 -14.54 4.41 -4.70
N ASP A 37 -15.31 5.21 -5.41
CA ASP A 37 -16.27 4.77 -6.43
C ASP A 37 -15.71 4.80 -7.85
N GLY A 38 -14.39 5.02 -7.96
CA GLY A 38 -13.69 5.11 -9.22
C GLY A 38 -13.80 6.46 -9.93
N ASN A 39 -14.29 7.52 -9.27
CA ASN A 39 -14.34 8.88 -9.83
C ASN A 39 -13.47 9.89 -9.06
N THR A 40 -12.38 9.41 -8.46
CA THR A 40 -11.51 10.21 -7.58
C THR A 40 -10.05 9.83 -7.75
N SER A 41 -9.15 10.77 -7.43
CA SER A 41 -7.72 10.52 -7.28
C SER A 41 -7.26 10.62 -5.83
N ASP A 42 -8.17 10.66 -4.86
CA ASP A 42 -7.81 10.65 -3.43
C ASP A 42 -7.48 9.24 -2.94
N LEU A 43 -6.37 8.71 -3.46
CA LEU A 43 -5.88 7.38 -3.14
C LEU A 43 -5.35 7.30 -1.70
N ALA A 44 -4.87 8.41 -1.14
CA ALA A 44 -4.44 8.46 0.24
C ALA A 44 -5.59 8.10 1.19
N GLN A 45 -6.76 8.71 1.02
CA GLN A 45 -7.94 8.35 1.82
C GLN A 45 -8.36 6.90 1.61
N GLN A 46 -8.26 6.37 0.38
CA GLN A 46 -8.52 4.94 0.15
C GLN A 46 -7.53 4.04 0.90
N PHE A 47 -6.23 4.33 0.86
CA PHE A 47 -5.23 3.57 1.60
C PHE A 47 -5.50 3.58 3.10
N TYR A 48 -5.92 4.72 3.65
CA TYR A 48 -6.31 4.81 5.05
C TYR A 48 -7.58 4.02 5.36
N ALA A 49 -8.62 4.12 4.51
CA ALA A 49 -9.85 3.36 4.67
C ALA A 49 -9.60 1.84 4.66
N ARG A 50 -8.74 1.36 3.75
CA ARG A 50 -8.31 -0.05 3.71
C ARG A 50 -7.50 -0.44 4.95
N TYR A 51 -6.58 0.42 5.39
CA TYR A 51 -5.82 0.20 6.62
C TYR A 51 -6.72 0.08 7.85
N ALA A 52 -7.70 0.99 7.98
CA ALA A 52 -8.69 0.98 9.06
C ALA A 52 -9.62 -0.25 9.01
N ALA A 53 -9.85 -0.80 7.81
CA ALA A 53 -10.56 -2.06 7.61
C ALA A 53 -9.71 -3.31 7.94
N GLY A 54 -8.43 -3.15 8.29
CA GLY A 54 -7.51 -4.23 8.63
C GLY A 54 -6.76 -4.83 7.43
N ASP A 55 -6.88 -4.24 6.24
CA ASP A 55 -6.12 -4.69 5.08
C ASP A 55 -4.63 -4.43 5.26
N THR A 56 -3.83 -5.25 4.58
CA THR A 56 -2.39 -5.10 4.52
C THR A 56 -1.92 -5.05 3.07
N SER A 57 -0.77 -4.43 2.85
CA SER A 57 -0.09 -4.44 1.56
C SER A 57 1.40 -4.69 1.79
N PRO A 58 2.09 -5.44 0.90
CA PRO A 58 3.52 -5.67 1.03
C PRO A 58 4.30 -4.35 1.13
N PRO A 59 5.25 -4.23 2.07
CA PRO A 59 6.14 -3.07 2.14
C PRO A 59 6.97 -2.89 0.87
N LEU A 60 7.30 -1.65 0.54
CA LEU A 60 8.15 -1.24 -0.57
C LEU A 60 9.63 -1.27 -0.15
N THR A 61 10.14 -2.46 0.17
CA THR A 61 11.44 -2.67 0.86
C THR A 61 12.69 -2.24 0.09
N HIS A 62 12.63 -2.14 -1.23
CA HIS A 62 13.78 -1.78 -2.08
C HIS A 62 13.60 -0.42 -2.77
N LEU A 63 12.68 0.40 -2.29
CA LEU A 63 12.44 1.73 -2.84
C LEU A 63 13.56 2.68 -2.42
N ALA A 64 14.19 3.34 -3.39
CA ALA A 64 15.02 4.51 -3.12
C ALA A 64 14.12 5.69 -2.71
N VAL A 65 13.91 5.86 -1.41
CA VAL A 65 12.93 6.82 -0.87
C VAL A 65 13.29 8.25 -1.28
N PRO A 66 12.41 8.99 -1.97
CA PRO A 66 12.68 10.37 -2.38
C PRO A 66 12.94 11.31 -1.18
N GLU A 67 13.78 12.33 -1.38
CA GLU A 67 14.16 13.28 -0.32
C GLU A 67 12.95 13.95 0.33
N LEU A 68 11.97 14.41 -0.45
CA LEU A 68 10.74 15.02 0.07
C LEU A 68 9.95 14.08 0.99
N VAL A 69 9.96 12.78 0.69
CA VAL A 69 9.32 11.76 1.53
C VAL A 69 10.11 11.57 2.82
N GLN A 70 11.44 11.51 2.74
CA GLN A 70 12.31 11.43 3.92
C GLN A 70 12.13 12.65 4.84
N THR A 71 12.04 13.86 4.27
CA THR A 71 11.77 15.09 5.03
C THR A 71 10.46 15.01 5.80
N ARG A 72 9.38 14.50 5.18
CA ARG A 72 8.10 14.33 5.86
C ARG A 72 8.17 13.34 7.02
N ILE A 73 8.87 12.23 6.84
CA ILE A 73 9.10 11.23 7.90
C ILE A 73 9.86 11.86 9.07
N ALA A 74 10.95 12.57 8.78
CA ALA A 74 11.75 13.25 9.80
C ALA A 74 10.93 14.32 10.55
N ASN A 75 10.14 15.12 9.83
CA ASN A 75 9.29 16.15 10.44
C ASN A 75 8.17 15.58 11.33
N ALA A 76 7.76 14.33 11.09
CA ALA A 76 6.74 13.65 11.86
C ALA A 76 7.33 12.79 13.01
N ASP A 77 8.65 12.81 13.21
CA ASP A 77 9.39 11.93 14.15
C ASP A 77 9.04 10.43 13.99
N ALA A 78 8.66 10.05 12.77
CA ALA A 78 8.20 8.71 12.45
C ALA A 78 9.36 7.74 12.23
N MET A 79 9.08 6.45 12.41
CA MET A 79 10.01 5.36 12.13
C MET A 79 10.43 5.35 10.66
N ALA A 80 11.48 4.57 10.35
CA ALA A 80 12.03 4.52 9.00
C ALA A 80 10.96 4.09 7.97
N PHE A 81 11.06 4.61 6.74
CA PHE A 81 10.07 4.32 5.69
C PHE A 81 9.80 2.81 5.54
N ALA A 82 10.84 1.98 5.57
CA ALA A 82 10.74 0.53 5.42
C ALA A 82 9.98 -0.17 6.56
N GLU A 83 9.87 0.46 7.73
CA GLU A 83 9.16 -0.07 8.91
C GLU A 83 7.69 0.37 8.95
N LEU A 84 7.31 1.39 8.16
CA LEU A 84 5.93 1.83 8.05
C LEU A 84 5.05 0.74 7.40
N PRO A 85 3.76 0.65 7.76
CA PRO A 85 2.80 -0.20 7.06
C PRO A 85 2.79 0.08 5.55
N GLY A 86 2.70 -0.96 4.73
CA GLY A 86 2.77 -0.82 3.27
C GLY A 86 1.68 0.10 2.67
N LEU A 87 0.51 0.20 3.31
CA LEU A 87 -0.53 1.15 2.91
C LEU A 87 -0.14 2.61 3.22
N LEU A 88 0.46 2.87 4.38
CA LEU A 88 0.98 4.19 4.74
C LEU A 88 2.15 4.60 3.84
N GLN A 89 3.04 3.66 3.48
CA GLN A 89 4.11 3.94 2.51
C GLN A 89 3.56 4.43 1.16
N ARG A 90 2.51 3.78 0.64
CA ARG A 90 1.85 4.17 -0.61
C ARG A 90 1.10 5.49 -0.48
N ALA A 91 0.39 5.70 0.63
CA ALA A 91 -0.28 6.97 0.92
C ALA A 91 0.70 8.14 1.00
N LEU A 92 1.84 7.94 1.67
CA LEU A 92 2.88 8.94 1.81
C LEU A 92 3.54 9.27 0.46
N LEU A 93 3.85 8.27 -0.36
CA LEU A 93 4.35 8.49 -1.73
C LEU A 93 3.34 9.28 -2.55
N TRP A 94 2.10 8.80 -2.59
CA TRP A 94 1.01 9.42 -3.35
C TRP A 94 0.81 10.88 -2.95
N ASP A 95 0.59 11.15 -1.67
CA ASP A 95 0.32 12.49 -1.16
C ASP A 95 1.50 13.45 -1.35
N THR A 96 2.73 12.94 -1.41
CA THR A 96 3.95 13.72 -1.69
C THR A 96 4.18 13.97 -3.18
N GLY A 97 3.42 13.33 -4.07
CA GLY A 97 3.59 13.47 -5.52
C GLY A 97 4.56 12.46 -6.14
N TYR A 98 4.56 11.22 -5.65
CA TYR A 98 5.33 10.14 -6.23
C TYR A 98 4.45 8.95 -6.59
N VAL A 99 4.71 8.40 -7.76
CA VAL A 99 4.14 7.16 -8.29
C VAL A 99 5.27 6.19 -8.63
N LEU A 100 4.96 4.96 -9.01
CA LEU A 100 5.94 3.92 -9.27
C LEU A 100 5.98 3.56 -10.75
N ASP A 101 7.17 3.55 -11.35
CA ASP A 101 7.34 2.97 -12.68
C ASP A 101 7.20 1.43 -12.65
N PRO A 102 7.21 0.74 -13.80
CA PRO A 102 7.12 -0.72 -13.85
C PRO A 102 8.28 -1.45 -13.14
N LEU A 103 9.41 -0.78 -12.93
CA LEU A 103 10.56 -1.28 -12.17
C LEU A 103 10.47 -0.92 -10.67
N LYS A 104 9.32 -0.40 -10.23
CA LYS A 104 9.02 0.04 -8.86
C LYS A 104 9.96 1.15 -8.37
N LYS A 105 10.45 1.98 -9.29
CA LYS A 105 11.21 3.19 -8.97
C LYS A 105 10.26 4.39 -8.83
N PRO A 106 10.54 5.32 -7.91
CA PRO A 106 9.70 6.49 -7.73
C PRO A 106 9.85 7.44 -8.92
N VAL A 107 8.70 7.86 -9.47
CA VAL A 107 8.58 8.88 -10.50
C VAL A 107 7.89 10.07 -9.88
N GLN A 108 8.54 11.24 -9.95
CA GLN A 108 7.96 12.47 -9.44
C GLN A 108 6.82 12.95 -10.33
N VAL A 109 5.74 13.38 -9.70
CA VAL A 109 4.57 14.00 -10.31
C VAL A 109 4.47 15.43 -9.79
N GLN A 110 4.33 16.37 -10.71
CA GLN A 110 3.94 17.75 -10.42
C GLN A 110 2.51 17.97 -10.91
N THR A 111 1.81 18.90 -10.29
CA THR A 111 0.39 19.14 -10.54
C THR A 111 0.13 20.57 -10.96
N LEU A 112 -0.95 20.74 -11.72
CA LEU A 112 -1.37 22.04 -12.23
C LEU A 112 -1.74 22.98 -11.08
N GLY A 113 -0.96 24.05 -10.93
CA GLY A 113 -1.13 25.04 -9.87
C GLY A 113 -0.80 24.52 -8.46
N GLY A 114 -0.05 23.42 -8.35
CA GLY A 114 0.32 22.83 -7.04
C GLY A 114 -0.86 22.23 -6.28
N ARG A 115 -1.96 21.88 -6.97
CA ARG A 115 -3.08 21.12 -6.39
C ARG A 115 -2.62 19.81 -5.75
N SER A 116 -3.40 19.29 -4.82
CA SER A 116 -3.12 17.99 -4.22
C SER A 116 -3.23 16.87 -5.26
N MET A 117 -2.53 15.76 -5.03
CA MET A 117 -2.73 14.51 -5.78
C MET A 117 -4.15 13.94 -5.61
N ALA A 118 -4.89 14.36 -4.57
CA ALA A 118 -6.31 14.06 -4.43
C ALA A 118 -7.22 14.77 -5.46
N ASP A 119 -6.69 15.74 -6.22
CA ASP A 119 -7.45 16.61 -7.13
C ASP A 119 -6.88 16.61 -8.57
N ILE A 120 -6.30 15.49 -9.02
CA ILE A 120 -5.75 15.36 -10.37
C ILE A 120 -6.61 14.51 -11.31
N PHE A 121 -7.67 13.89 -10.78
CA PHE A 121 -8.61 13.14 -11.60
C PHE A 121 -9.23 14.03 -12.69
N VAL A 122 -9.25 13.53 -13.93
CA VAL A 122 -9.99 14.15 -15.03
C VAL A 122 -11.41 13.61 -14.96
N THR A 123 -12.39 14.48 -14.78
CA THR A 123 -13.79 14.06 -14.73
C THR A 123 -14.29 13.64 -16.11
N LYS A 124 -15.36 12.83 -16.16
CA LYS A 124 -16.03 12.49 -17.44
C LYS A 124 -16.46 13.73 -18.22
N HIS A 125 -16.95 14.75 -17.53
CA HIS A 125 -17.31 16.05 -18.12
C HIS A 125 -16.10 16.74 -18.77
N GLU A 126 -14.96 16.81 -18.07
CA GLU A 126 -13.73 17.36 -18.67
C GLU A 126 -13.30 16.53 -19.89
N LEU A 127 -13.43 15.21 -19.84
CA LEU A 127 -13.02 14.35 -20.95
C LEU A 127 -13.94 14.48 -22.18
N GLU A 128 -15.25 14.44 -22.00
CA GLU A 128 -16.22 14.44 -23.10
C GLU A 128 -16.52 15.85 -23.61
N ASP A 129 -16.77 16.79 -22.71
CA ASP A 129 -17.32 18.10 -23.08
C ASP A 129 -16.21 19.14 -23.33
N ILE A 130 -15.03 18.98 -22.73
CA ILE A 130 -13.90 19.91 -22.89
C ILE A 130 -12.84 19.33 -23.83
N ALA A 131 -12.40 18.09 -23.60
CA ALA A 131 -11.42 17.41 -24.45
C ALA A 131 -12.03 16.83 -25.73
N LEU A 132 -13.37 16.76 -25.84
CA LEU A 132 -14.09 16.21 -27.01
C LEU A 132 -13.66 14.77 -27.32
N CYS A 133 -13.39 13.99 -26.28
CA CYS A 133 -13.09 12.57 -26.40
C CYS A 133 -14.37 11.75 -26.30
N THR A 134 -14.37 10.60 -26.99
CA THR A 134 -15.43 9.61 -26.79
C THR A 134 -15.09 8.72 -25.60
N THR A 135 -16.12 8.24 -24.89
CA THR A 135 -15.96 7.22 -23.87
C THR A 135 -16.63 5.91 -24.28
N GLN A 136 -16.01 4.80 -23.90
CA GLN A 136 -16.64 3.49 -23.92
C GLN A 136 -17.25 3.24 -22.55
N SER A 137 -18.52 2.84 -22.53
CA SER A 137 -19.19 2.42 -21.30
C SER A 137 -18.90 0.94 -21.03
N CYS A 138 -18.61 0.64 -19.78
CA CYS A 138 -18.45 -0.69 -19.21
C CYS A 138 -19.36 -0.80 -17.99
N THR A 139 -19.74 -2.02 -17.64
CA THR A 139 -20.58 -2.29 -16.46
C THR A 139 -19.76 -3.11 -15.48
N ASP A 140 -19.76 -2.70 -14.21
CA ASP A 140 -19.08 -3.40 -13.13
C ASP A 140 -19.96 -4.53 -12.56
N PRO A 141 -19.45 -5.31 -11.58
CA PRO A 141 -20.16 -6.46 -11.03
C PRO A 141 -21.44 -6.12 -10.25
N THR A 142 -21.66 -4.84 -9.97
CA THR A 142 -22.81 -4.29 -9.24
C THR A 142 -23.76 -3.51 -10.15
N ASP A 143 -23.65 -3.73 -11.46
CA ASP A 143 -24.43 -3.04 -12.50
C ASP A 143 -24.19 -1.51 -12.55
N HIS A 144 -23.11 -1.02 -11.96
CA HIS A 144 -22.73 0.39 -12.06
C HIS A 144 -21.93 0.65 -13.34
N LEU A 145 -22.14 1.83 -13.93
CA LEU A 145 -21.41 2.25 -15.13
C LEU A 145 -20.01 2.75 -14.78
N ALA A 146 -19.03 2.17 -15.47
CA ALA A 146 -17.68 2.65 -15.59
C ALA A 146 -17.43 3.12 -17.03
N TYR A 147 -16.49 4.03 -17.20
CA TYR A 147 -16.17 4.66 -18.48
C TYR A 147 -14.68 4.61 -18.72
N LYS A 148 -14.29 4.36 -19.97
CA LYS A 148 -12.89 4.37 -20.42
C LYS A 148 -12.73 5.30 -21.61
N SER A 149 -11.55 5.88 -21.79
CA SER A 149 -11.27 6.67 -22.99
C SER A 149 -11.30 5.79 -24.23
N PHE A 150 -11.98 6.25 -25.27
CA PHE A 150 -12.14 5.55 -26.53
C PHE A 150 -11.96 6.52 -27.69
N GLN A 151 -11.09 6.17 -28.64
CA GLN A 151 -10.77 7.01 -29.81
C GLN A 151 -10.35 8.45 -29.43
N CYS A 152 -9.60 8.57 -28.33
CA CYS A 152 -9.15 9.83 -27.75
C CYS A 152 -7.63 9.94 -27.92
N ASN A 153 -7.15 10.89 -28.72
CA ASN A 153 -5.72 11.04 -28.98
C ASN A 153 -5.01 11.98 -27.99
N GLY A 154 -3.67 12.06 -28.08
CA GLY A 154 -2.88 12.91 -27.20
C GLY A 154 -3.22 14.40 -27.29
N THR A 155 -3.61 14.90 -28.47
CA THR A 155 -4.02 16.32 -28.65
C THR A 155 -5.28 16.63 -27.84
N GLN A 156 -6.20 15.67 -27.71
CA GLN A 156 -7.47 15.85 -27.01
C GLN A 156 -7.34 15.67 -25.49
N ILE A 157 -6.68 14.60 -25.02
CA ILE A 157 -6.65 14.27 -23.58
C ILE A 157 -5.67 15.12 -22.76
N LEU A 158 -4.54 15.52 -23.35
CA LEU A 158 -3.50 16.26 -22.62
C LEU A 158 -3.99 17.65 -22.16
N PRO A 159 -4.77 18.44 -22.93
CA PRO A 159 -5.33 19.72 -22.47
C PRO A 159 -6.08 19.69 -21.13
N VAL A 160 -6.79 18.61 -20.82
CA VAL A 160 -7.60 18.49 -19.58
C VAL A 160 -6.88 17.78 -18.45
N THR A 161 -5.70 17.23 -18.73
CA THR A 161 -4.84 16.57 -17.76
C THR A 161 -4.26 17.56 -16.74
N LYS A 162 -4.23 17.15 -15.46
CA LYS A 162 -3.88 18.00 -14.30
C LYS A 162 -2.51 17.70 -13.67
N CYS A 163 -1.74 16.80 -14.27
CA CYS A 163 -0.41 16.40 -13.79
C CYS A 163 0.62 16.32 -14.92
N VAL A 164 1.89 16.44 -14.55
CA VAL A 164 3.06 16.11 -15.37
C VAL A 164 3.97 15.20 -14.56
N ALA A 165 4.52 14.17 -15.19
CA ALA A 165 5.40 13.22 -14.54
C ALA A 165 6.80 13.23 -15.18
N SER A 166 7.81 13.07 -14.32
CA SER A 166 9.20 12.94 -14.72
C SER A 166 9.41 11.76 -15.66
N LYS A 167 10.42 11.86 -16.52
CA LYS A 167 10.74 10.80 -17.48
C LYS A 167 11.12 9.50 -16.77
N PHE A 168 10.58 8.39 -17.24
CA PHE A 168 11.02 7.03 -16.93
C PHE A 168 11.15 6.22 -18.21
N THR A 169 11.64 4.98 -18.10
CA THR A 169 11.84 4.10 -19.27
C THR A 169 10.87 2.95 -19.21
N GLN A 170 10.04 2.83 -20.26
CA GLN A 170 9.17 1.69 -20.48
C GLN A 170 8.96 1.52 -21.98
N THR A 171 8.75 0.28 -22.43
CA THR A 171 8.15 0.04 -23.74
C THR A 171 6.70 0.49 -23.70
N SER A 172 6.26 1.26 -24.71
CA SER A 172 4.88 1.70 -24.79
C SER A 172 3.88 0.55 -24.65
N ILE A 173 2.77 0.83 -23.97
CA ILE A 173 1.69 -0.10 -23.71
C ILE A 173 0.39 0.32 -24.41
N HIS A 174 -0.50 -0.65 -24.64
CA HIS A 174 -1.81 -0.45 -25.26
C HIS A 174 -2.95 -0.67 -24.25
N LEU A 175 -2.94 0.09 -23.16
CA LEU A 175 -4.02 0.11 -22.17
C LEU A 175 -4.85 1.40 -22.31
N SER A 176 -5.86 1.57 -21.47
CA SER A 176 -6.59 2.84 -21.43
C SER A 176 -5.73 3.97 -20.86
N MET A 177 -5.91 5.20 -21.36
CA MET A 177 -5.21 6.39 -20.84
C MET A 177 -6.06 7.16 -19.82
N TRP A 178 -7.34 6.82 -19.70
CA TRP A 178 -8.25 7.37 -18.71
C TRP A 178 -9.39 6.39 -18.48
N ALA A 179 -9.75 6.19 -17.22
CA ALA A 179 -10.86 5.32 -16.85
C ALA A 179 -11.45 5.72 -15.50
N THR A 180 -12.73 5.43 -15.34
CA THR A 180 -13.48 5.45 -14.09
C THR A 180 -13.82 4.02 -13.68
N GLY A 181 -14.38 3.90 -12.48
CA GLY A 181 -14.75 2.62 -11.89
C GLY A 181 -13.60 2.04 -11.07
N SER A 182 -13.97 1.33 -10.01
CA SER A 182 -13.05 0.55 -9.19
C SER A 182 -13.86 -0.34 -8.25
N ASP A 183 -13.23 -1.38 -7.72
CA ASP A 183 -13.78 -2.05 -6.54
C ASP A 183 -13.70 -1.07 -5.35
N PRO A 184 -14.81 -0.73 -4.68
CA PRO A 184 -14.80 0.14 -3.50
C PRO A 184 -13.89 -0.38 -2.37
N ASN A 185 -13.60 -1.68 -2.37
CA ASN A 185 -12.72 -2.35 -1.42
C ASN A 185 -11.30 -2.61 -1.95
N ALA A 186 -10.94 -2.14 -3.15
CA ALA A 186 -9.59 -2.32 -3.66
C ALA A 186 -8.56 -1.56 -2.83
N VAL A 187 -7.38 -2.15 -2.69
CA VAL A 187 -6.14 -1.42 -2.39
C VAL A 187 -5.58 -0.96 -3.74
N PRO A 188 -5.65 0.34 -4.09
CA PRO A 188 -5.21 0.80 -5.38
C PRO A 188 -3.70 0.69 -5.54
N GLU A 189 -3.24 0.46 -6.75
CA GLU A 189 -1.84 0.66 -7.12
C GLU A 189 -1.57 2.14 -7.45
N ILE A 190 -0.30 2.52 -7.45
CA ILE A 190 0.14 3.87 -7.85
C ILE A 190 1.15 3.76 -8.99
N ASN A 191 0.88 2.90 -9.97
CA ASN A 191 1.80 2.66 -11.07
C ASN A 191 1.61 3.69 -12.17
N ILE A 192 2.68 4.20 -12.74
CA ILE A 192 2.64 5.04 -13.94
C ILE A 192 3.13 4.24 -15.15
N LEU A 193 2.41 4.36 -16.25
CA LEU A 193 2.70 3.67 -17.51
C LEU A 193 2.77 4.66 -18.68
N ASP A 194 3.64 4.37 -19.64
CA ASP A 194 3.88 5.15 -20.85
C ASP A 194 2.99 4.67 -22.01
N HIS A 195 2.10 5.53 -22.47
CA HIS A 195 1.31 5.33 -23.69
C HIS A 195 1.88 6.22 -24.79
N THR A 196 2.88 5.70 -25.50
CA THR A 196 3.50 6.36 -26.65
C THR A 196 3.17 5.62 -27.94
N TRP A 197 2.53 6.28 -28.90
CA TRP A 197 2.17 5.67 -30.17
C TRP A 197 2.33 6.65 -31.32
N VAL A 198 2.38 6.11 -32.53
CA VAL A 198 2.41 6.89 -33.77
C VAL A 198 1.06 6.77 -34.45
N ASP A 199 0.48 7.92 -34.79
CA ASP A 199 -0.76 8.03 -35.55
C ASP A 199 -0.52 8.96 -36.75
N GLY A 200 -0.48 8.38 -37.94
CA GLY A 200 0.01 9.04 -39.14
C GLY A 200 1.45 9.53 -38.97
N ASN A 201 1.65 10.85 -39.02
CA ASN A 201 2.95 11.50 -38.87
C ASN A 201 3.15 12.14 -37.47
N VAL A 202 2.27 11.86 -36.50
CA VAL A 202 2.32 12.44 -35.16
C VAL A 202 2.64 11.35 -34.15
N THR A 203 3.68 11.57 -33.35
CA THR A 203 3.96 10.76 -32.17
C THR A 203 3.26 11.38 -30.97
N TYR A 204 2.34 10.64 -30.37
CA TYR A 204 1.71 11.00 -29.11
C TYR A 204 2.43 10.31 -27.95
N SER A 205 2.45 10.98 -26.81
CA SER A 205 2.97 10.43 -25.56
C SER A 205 2.11 10.94 -24.41
N VAL A 206 1.40 10.02 -23.77
CA VAL A 206 0.53 10.26 -22.62
C VAL A 206 1.00 9.32 -21.54
N TYR A 207 1.39 9.85 -20.38
CA TYR A 207 1.59 9.00 -19.23
C TYR A 207 0.24 8.80 -18.55
N ALA A 208 0.04 7.67 -17.89
CA ALA A 208 -1.17 7.44 -17.13
C ALA A 208 -0.85 6.72 -15.83
N ILE A 209 -1.48 7.14 -14.74
CA ILE A 209 -1.41 6.48 -13.45
C ILE A 209 -2.53 5.45 -13.40
N HIS A 210 -2.16 4.19 -13.26
CA HIS A 210 -3.05 3.04 -13.20
C HIS A 210 -3.18 2.55 -11.75
N THR A 211 -4.43 2.40 -11.30
CA THR A 211 -4.74 1.99 -9.92
C THR A 211 -5.02 0.50 -9.75
N GLY A 212 -4.92 -0.28 -10.81
CA GLY A 212 -5.15 -1.72 -10.77
C GLY A 212 -4.82 -2.38 -12.10
N ASN A 213 -5.35 -3.59 -12.29
CA ASN A 213 -5.23 -4.29 -13.56
C ASN A 213 -6.26 -3.76 -14.54
N ASP A 214 -5.80 -3.22 -15.66
CA ASP A 214 -6.67 -2.69 -16.70
C ASP A 214 -6.91 -3.68 -17.82
N ALA A 215 -8.16 -3.75 -18.28
CA ALA A 215 -8.46 -4.35 -19.56
C ALA A 215 -7.76 -3.57 -20.69
N ALA A 216 -7.43 -4.29 -21.77
CA ALA A 216 -6.81 -3.73 -22.96
C ALA A 216 -7.59 -2.52 -23.50
N TYR A 217 -6.93 -1.70 -24.30
CA TYR A 217 -7.59 -0.60 -24.99
C TYR A 217 -8.81 -1.11 -25.78
N SER A 218 -9.92 -0.38 -25.73
CA SER A 218 -11.22 -0.76 -26.33
C SER A 218 -11.92 -1.99 -25.74
N GLU A 219 -11.40 -2.57 -24.64
CA GLU A 219 -12.02 -3.69 -23.93
C GLU A 219 -12.55 -3.25 -22.56
N CYS A 220 -13.69 -3.81 -22.15
CA CYS A 220 -14.14 -3.78 -20.77
C CYS A 220 -13.48 -4.91 -19.95
N PRO A 221 -13.39 -4.77 -18.62
CA PRO A 221 -13.00 -5.88 -17.75
C PRO A 221 -13.82 -7.15 -18.07
N LYS A 222 -13.13 -8.28 -18.13
CA LYS A 222 -13.75 -9.59 -18.41
C LYS A 222 -14.27 -10.21 -17.12
N ASP A 223 -15.05 -11.27 -17.26
CA ASP A 223 -15.49 -12.13 -16.14
C ASP A 223 -16.23 -11.40 -15.02
N ASN A 224 -16.97 -10.34 -15.38
CA ASN A 224 -17.67 -9.50 -14.42
C ASN A 224 -16.72 -9.02 -13.30
N ALA A 225 -15.59 -8.42 -13.71
CA ALA A 225 -14.61 -7.81 -12.82
C ALA A 225 -14.76 -6.29 -12.77
N TYR A 226 -14.30 -5.68 -11.68
CA TYR A 226 -14.20 -4.22 -11.59
C TYR A 226 -13.12 -3.68 -12.54
N GLY A 227 -13.33 -2.44 -13.00
CA GLY A 227 -12.29 -1.65 -13.65
C GLY A 227 -11.29 -1.06 -12.65
N ALA A 228 -10.44 -0.16 -13.12
CA ALA A 228 -9.57 0.64 -12.30
C ALA A 228 -9.65 2.10 -12.73
N VAL A 229 -9.35 3.01 -11.79
CA VAL A 229 -9.17 4.41 -12.10
C VAL A 229 -7.86 4.56 -12.87
N VAL A 230 -7.93 5.25 -14.00
CA VAL A 230 -6.73 5.62 -14.78
C VAL A 230 -6.69 7.13 -14.93
N ILE A 231 -5.59 7.74 -14.52
CA ILE A 231 -5.42 9.20 -14.45
C ILE A 231 -4.36 9.62 -15.47
N PRO A 232 -4.71 10.33 -16.56
CA PRO A 232 -3.73 10.79 -17.53
C PRO A 232 -2.83 11.86 -16.90
N CYS A 233 -1.55 11.83 -17.25
CA CYS A 233 -0.50 12.79 -16.95
C CYS A 233 0.28 13.13 -18.23
N ARG A 234 0.83 14.34 -18.26
CA ARG A 234 1.80 14.74 -19.31
C ARG A 234 3.18 14.19 -18.99
N THR A 235 4.07 14.12 -19.98
CA THR A 235 5.50 13.87 -19.75
C THR A 235 6.26 15.18 -19.65
N VAL A 236 7.23 15.31 -18.73
CA VAL A 236 8.09 16.50 -18.67
C VAL A 236 8.79 16.75 -20.01
N SER A 237 9.28 15.70 -20.67
CA SER A 237 10.07 15.81 -21.90
C SER A 237 9.32 16.38 -23.10
N THR A 238 8.00 16.16 -23.18
CA THR A 238 7.18 16.60 -24.32
C THR A 238 6.26 17.78 -23.98
N THR A 239 6.27 18.24 -22.73
CA THR A 239 5.43 19.36 -22.29
C THR A 239 6.08 20.70 -22.58
N LYS A 240 5.30 21.61 -23.18
CA LYS A 240 5.75 22.98 -23.50
C LYS A 240 6.13 23.74 -22.23
N ALA A 241 7.15 24.60 -22.32
CA ALA A 241 7.62 25.41 -21.20
C ALA A 241 6.52 26.28 -20.55
N THR A 242 5.57 26.79 -21.33
CA THR A 242 4.43 27.58 -20.83
C THR A 242 3.47 26.78 -19.96
N ILE A 243 3.35 25.47 -20.19
CA ILE A 243 2.56 24.55 -19.37
C ILE A 243 3.39 24.14 -18.15
N MET A 244 4.67 23.83 -18.34
CA MET A 244 5.59 23.50 -17.24
C MET A 244 5.67 24.62 -16.19
N ALA A 245 5.62 25.90 -16.63
CA ALA A 245 5.60 27.05 -15.72
C ALA A 245 4.37 27.12 -14.81
N GLN A 246 3.31 26.37 -15.11
CA GLN A 246 2.09 26.28 -14.31
C GLN A 246 2.08 25.04 -13.40
N MET A 247 3.07 24.15 -13.55
CA MET A 247 3.19 22.93 -12.77
C MET A 247 4.01 23.21 -11.51
N SER A 248 3.65 22.56 -10.40
CA SER A 248 4.34 22.70 -9.12
C SER A 248 4.27 21.40 -8.33
N SER A 249 5.11 21.27 -7.31
CA SER A 249 4.99 20.16 -6.36
C SER A 249 3.57 20.13 -5.77
N PRO A 250 2.96 18.95 -5.60
CA PRO A 250 1.60 18.87 -5.08
C PRO A 250 1.51 19.38 -3.64
N LYS A 251 0.38 19.99 -3.30
CA LYS A 251 0.05 20.28 -1.91
C LYS A 251 -0.19 18.97 -1.15
N THR A 252 0.64 18.73 -0.13
CA THR A 252 0.51 17.59 0.78
C THR A 252 -0.61 17.79 1.80
N SER A 253 -1.07 16.70 2.39
CA SER A 253 -2.17 16.68 3.35
C SER A 253 -1.67 16.48 4.77
N ALA A 254 -2.00 17.42 5.67
CA ALA A 254 -1.60 17.36 7.09
C ALA A 254 -2.13 16.11 7.82
N TRP A 255 -3.23 15.53 7.33
CA TRP A 255 -3.83 14.34 7.90
C TRP A 255 -2.96 13.09 7.63
N VAL A 256 -2.25 13.02 6.50
CA VAL A 256 -1.28 11.96 6.21
C VAL A 256 -0.08 12.08 7.14
N ASP A 257 0.35 13.30 7.47
CA ASP A 257 1.41 13.52 8.46
C ASP A 257 0.96 13.11 9.87
N THR A 258 -0.32 13.32 10.21
CA THR A 258 -0.91 12.83 11.47
C THR A 258 -0.94 11.29 11.51
N TRP A 259 -1.25 10.64 10.38
CA TRP A 259 -1.18 9.18 10.28
C TRP A 259 0.27 8.69 10.42
N LEU A 260 1.22 9.39 9.80
CA LEU A 260 2.64 9.09 9.87
C LEU A 260 3.19 9.18 11.30
N ALA A 261 2.84 10.23 12.04
CA ALA A 261 3.26 10.45 13.43
C ALA A 261 2.76 9.38 14.41
N ALA A 262 1.75 8.59 14.04
CA ALA A 262 1.28 7.47 14.85
C ALA A 262 2.23 6.26 14.84
N PHE A 263 3.28 6.31 14.02
CA PHE A 263 4.35 5.32 13.96
C PHE A 263 5.67 5.98 14.37
N PRO A 264 5.83 6.39 15.64
CA PRO A 264 7.03 7.09 16.08
C PRO A 264 8.26 6.20 16.04
N THR A 265 9.44 6.81 15.98
CA THR A 265 10.71 6.09 16.12
C THR A 265 10.74 5.36 17.47
N THR A 266 10.95 4.04 17.44
CA THR A 266 11.10 3.26 18.67
C THR A 266 12.43 3.62 19.32
N THR A 267 12.42 4.53 20.29
CA THR A 267 13.62 4.84 21.07
C THR A 267 13.82 3.69 22.05
N THR A 268 14.67 2.73 21.73
CA THR A 268 15.13 1.71 22.68
C THR A 268 16.00 2.39 23.73
N THR A 269 15.39 3.05 24.71
CA THR A 269 16.06 3.42 25.95
C THR A 269 16.15 2.19 26.84
N THR A 270 16.95 1.20 26.43
CA THR A 270 17.52 0.23 27.37
C THR A 270 18.83 0.80 27.86
N THR A 271 18.76 1.65 28.90
CA THR A 271 19.92 1.90 29.76
C THR A 271 19.90 0.83 30.85
N PRO A 272 20.84 -0.12 30.88
CA PRO A 272 21.08 -0.89 32.08
C PRO A 272 21.82 0.02 33.06
N THR A 273 21.10 0.63 34.00
CA THR A 273 21.74 1.30 35.14
C THR A 273 22.24 0.22 36.09
N SER A 274 23.49 -0.18 35.87
CA SER A 274 24.30 -0.91 36.84
C SER A 274 24.72 0.03 37.98
N GLY A 275 24.43 -0.37 39.22
CA GLY A 275 25.22 0.04 40.40
C GLY A 275 24.55 1.02 41.37
N GLY A 276 24.07 0.49 42.50
CA GLY A 276 23.65 1.28 43.67
C GLY A 276 23.03 0.42 44.78
N THR A 277 23.89 -0.12 45.64
CA THR A 277 23.60 -0.97 46.80
C THR A 277 22.69 -0.34 47.88
N SER A 278 21.88 -1.22 48.49
CA SER A 278 21.35 -1.16 49.87
C SER A 278 20.08 -0.35 50.16
N SER A 279 18.93 -1.03 50.23
CA SER A 279 18.19 -1.20 51.49
C SER A 279 17.07 -2.23 51.31
N ILE A 280 17.16 -3.30 52.10
CA ILE A 280 16.13 -4.35 52.20
C ILE A 280 15.16 -3.90 53.29
N THR A 281 13.90 -3.60 52.94
CA THR A 281 12.78 -3.65 53.88
C THR A 281 11.50 -4.07 53.16
N GLY A 282 11.11 -5.32 53.40
CA GLY A 282 9.73 -5.79 53.54
C GLY A 282 8.72 -5.59 52.40
N GLY A 283 8.39 -6.68 51.70
CA GLY A 283 7.04 -6.91 51.19
C GLY A 283 6.93 -7.44 49.75
N ALA A 284 6.39 -8.67 49.63
CA ALA A 284 5.84 -9.29 48.42
C ALA A 284 6.81 -9.86 47.36
N ILE A 285 7.29 -11.08 47.61
CA ILE A 285 7.62 -12.07 46.57
C ILE A 285 6.34 -12.86 46.30
N ALA A 286 5.68 -12.70 45.15
CA ALA A 286 4.62 -13.60 44.71
C ALA A 286 4.35 -13.52 43.19
N GLY A 287 4.54 -14.66 42.50
CA GLY A 287 4.18 -14.92 41.09
C GLY A 287 5.33 -14.63 40.14
N ILE A 288 6.09 -15.59 39.61
CA ILE A 288 5.66 -16.72 38.78
C ILE A 288 6.64 -17.89 38.98
N THR A 289 6.32 -18.83 39.88
CA THR A 289 6.92 -20.18 39.93
C THR A 289 5.86 -21.26 40.18
N VAL A 290 4.59 -20.96 39.93
CA VAL A 290 3.47 -21.92 40.11
C VAL A 290 3.01 -22.53 38.77
N GLY A 291 3.26 -21.87 37.63
CA GLY A 291 2.83 -22.35 36.32
C GLY A 291 3.64 -23.54 35.77
N ILE A 292 4.95 -23.60 36.05
CA ILE A 292 5.82 -24.65 35.50
C ILE A 292 5.69 -25.96 36.28
N VAL A 293 5.36 -25.91 37.58
CA VAL A 293 5.21 -27.11 38.42
C VAL A 293 3.87 -27.84 38.16
N MET A 294 2.80 -27.10 37.85
CA MET A 294 1.49 -27.70 37.51
C MET A 294 1.51 -28.46 36.18
N VAL A 295 2.23 -27.95 35.17
CA VAL A 295 2.31 -28.62 33.85
C VAL A 295 3.14 -29.91 33.93
N VAL A 296 4.22 -29.94 34.72
CA VAL A 296 5.03 -31.15 34.91
C VAL A 296 4.30 -32.20 35.76
N GLY A 297 3.50 -31.79 36.75
CA GLY A 297 2.70 -32.71 37.57
C GLY A 297 1.59 -33.42 36.79
N ILE A 298 0.91 -32.73 35.86
CA ILE A 298 -0.15 -33.32 35.03
C ILE A 298 0.43 -34.32 34.01
N ILE A 299 1.61 -34.04 33.45
CA ILE A 299 2.27 -34.96 32.50
C ILE A 299 2.74 -36.25 33.20
N MET A 300 3.20 -36.17 34.45
CA MET A 300 3.59 -37.36 35.23
C MET A 300 2.39 -38.22 35.63
N LEU A 301 1.22 -37.63 35.92
CA LEU A 301 0.00 -38.37 36.27
C LEU A 301 -0.58 -39.16 35.09
N ILE A 302 -0.40 -38.71 33.85
CA ILE A 302 -0.90 -39.42 32.65
C ILE A 302 -0.01 -40.63 32.31
N ILE A 303 1.25 -40.65 32.76
CA ILE A 303 2.19 -41.76 32.47
C ILE A 303 1.99 -42.94 33.45
N GLU A 304 1.31 -42.73 34.59
CA GLU A 304 1.21 -43.72 35.67
C GLU A 304 -0.09 -44.56 35.63
N GLU A 305 -1.00 -44.33 34.67
CA GLU A 305 -2.26 -45.10 34.52
C GLU A 305 -2.23 -46.24 33.47
N GLU A 306 -1.06 -46.69 33.02
CA GLU A 306 -0.94 -47.99 32.32
C GLU A 306 -0.35 -49.08 33.26
N PRO A 307 -1.16 -49.72 34.14
CA PRO A 307 -0.74 -50.94 34.79
C PRO A 307 -0.96 -52.12 33.84
N ARG A 308 0.16 -52.75 33.51
CA ARG A 308 0.30 -54.15 33.11
C ARG A 308 -0.78 -55.07 33.73
N LEU A 309 -1.69 -55.61 32.91
CA LEU A 309 -2.14 -57.00 33.04
C LEU A 309 -1.39 -57.79 31.95
N GLY A 310 -0.54 -58.77 32.23
CA GLY A 310 -0.65 -59.78 33.28
C GLY A 310 -0.90 -61.14 32.62
N LEU A 311 0.12 -61.69 31.95
CA LEU A 311 0.17 -63.08 31.49
C LEU A 311 0.10 -64.03 32.70
N THR A 312 -0.97 -64.83 32.82
CA THR A 312 -0.90 -66.17 33.41
C THR A 312 -1.87 -67.11 32.69
N GLY A 313 -1.37 -68.23 32.19
CA GLY A 313 -2.16 -69.30 31.59
C GLY A 313 -2.38 -70.47 32.54
N ARG A 314 -3.42 -71.29 32.29
CA ARG A 314 -3.46 -72.76 32.49
C ARG A 314 -4.79 -73.38 31.98
N PRO A 315 -4.96 -74.73 31.89
CA PRO A 315 -5.40 -75.42 30.67
C PRO A 315 -6.66 -76.29 30.83
N ARG A 316 -7.00 -77.03 29.75
CA ARG A 316 -7.96 -78.16 29.61
C ARG A 316 -9.46 -77.80 29.65
N ARG A 317 -10.15 -77.95 28.52
CA ARG A 317 -10.70 -79.21 27.98
C ARG A 317 -10.99 -79.02 26.49
#